data_AF-A0AAV9L5H8-F1
#
_entry.id   AF-A0AAV9L5H8-F1
#
_cell.length_a   1.000
_cell.length_b   1.000
_cell.length_c   1.000
_cell.angle_alpha   90.00
_cell.angle_beta   90.00
_cell.angle_gamma   90.00
#
_symmetry.space_group_name_H-M   'P 1'
#
loop_
_entity.id
_entity.type
_entity.pdbx_description
1 polymer ?
#
loop_
_entity_poly.entity_id
_entity_poly.type
_entity_poly.pdbx_seq_one_letter_code
_entity_poly.pdbx_strand_id
1 'polypeptide(L)'
;MEKILRVQPNVKKLYLLIKAPDNNSAKERFTREVMMSELFNVIREKMGSGNLNSLVKEEVFAISGDISYENLGIRNSKLREEMHKEIDIIINSAAVTNFYERYIY
;
A
#
# COMPACT_ATOMS: atom_id res chain seq x y z
N MET A 1 7.79 -1.63 2.79
CA MET A 1 7.45 -0.87 1.56
C MET A 1 8.56 0.11 1.18
N GLU A 2 8.92 1.10 2.02
CA GLU A 2 10.01 2.05 1.73
C GLU A 2 11.29 1.38 1.19
N LYS A 3 11.73 0.30 1.86
CA LYS A 3 12.92 -0.44 1.45
C LYS A 3 12.83 -0.97 0.01
N ILE A 4 11.64 -1.39 -0.43
CA ILE A 4 11.41 -1.87 -1.81
C ILE A 4 11.67 -0.72 -2.78
N LEU A 5 11.03 0.44 -2.56
CA LEU A 5 11.25 1.63 -3.39
C LEU A 5 12.71 2.08 -3.41
N ARG A 6 13.45 1.88 -2.32
CA ARG A 6 14.86 2.31 -2.22
C ARG A 6 15.85 1.35 -2.86
N VAL A 7 15.63 0.03 -2.81
CA VAL A 7 16.66 -0.96 -3.20
C VAL A 7 16.22 -1.97 -4.25
N GLN A 8 14.95 -1.97 -4.67
CA GLN A 8 14.42 -2.92 -5.65
C GLN A 8 13.98 -2.18 -6.92
N PRO A 9 14.92 -1.69 -7.75
CA PRO A 9 14.61 -0.86 -8.94
C PRO A 9 13.86 -1.62 -10.05
N ASN A 10 13.75 -2.95 -9.95
CA ASN A 10 13.07 -3.78 -10.94
C ASN A 10 11.58 -3.99 -10.63
N VAL A 11 11.09 -3.52 -9.47
CA VAL A 11 9.67 -3.60 -9.12
C VAL A 11 8.93 -2.51 -9.89
N LYS A 12 8.15 -2.92 -10.90
CA LYS A 12 7.43 -1.97 -11.78
C LYS A 12 6.12 -1.47 -11.19
N LYS A 13 5.48 -2.29 -10.35
CA LYS A 13 4.19 -2.01 -9.74
C LYS A 13 4.13 -2.59 -8.33
N LEU A 14 3.54 -1.82 -7.44
CA LEU A 14 3.27 -2.18 -6.06
C LEU A 14 1.80 -1.90 -5.75
N TYR A 15 1.00 -2.96 -5.73
CA TYR A 15 -0.37 -2.89 -5.22
C TYR A 15 -0.35 -2.92 -3.69
N LEU A 16 -0.81 -1.84 -3.08
CA LEU A 16 -0.90 -1.72 -1.63
C LEU A 16 -2.36 -1.75 -1.19
N LEU A 17 -2.77 -2.86 -0.57
CA LEU A 17 -4.11 -2.98 0.00
C LEU A 17 -4.24 -2.11 1.26
N ILE A 18 -5.19 -1.20 1.29
CA ILE A 18 -5.44 -0.28 2.40
C ILE A 18 -6.91 -0.35 2.79
N LYS A 19 -7.18 -0.56 4.08
CA LYS A 19 -8.54 -0.52 4.61
C LYS A 19 -9.10 0.91 4.54
N ALA A 20 -10.02 1.13 3.61
CA ALA A 20 -10.67 2.40 3.35
C ALA A 20 -12.00 2.18 2.59
N PRO A 21 -12.95 3.14 2.59
CA PRO A 21 -14.22 2.99 1.89
C PRO A 21 -14.08 2.88 0.36
N ASP A 22 -13.10 3.57 -0.22
CA ASP A 22 -12.85 3.62 -1.66
C ASP A 22 -11.38 3.95 -1.97
N ASN A 23 -10.99 3.87 -3.25
CA ASN A 23 -9.61 4.09 -3.69
C ASN A 23 -9.12 5.53 -3.47
N ASN A 24 -10.00 6.54 -3.47
CA ASN A 24 -9.59 7.92 -3.18
C ASN A 24 -9.22 8.06 -1.71
N SER A 25 -10.05 7.50 -0.83
CA SER A 25 -9.81 7.41 0.60
C SER A 25 -8.55 6.59 0.92
N ALA A 26 -8.32 5.50 0.19
CA ALA A 26 -7.08 4.71 0.30
C ALA A 26 -5.84 5.51 -0.08
N LYS A 27 -5.91 6.31 -1.15
CA LYS A 27 -4.82 7.18 -1.60
C LYS A 27 -4.53 8.32 -0.62
N GLU A 28 -5.57 8.95 -0.08
CA GLU A 28 -5.42 9.98 0.96
C GLU A 28 -4.76 9.37 2.21
N ARG A 29 -5.26 8.22 2.66
CA ARG A 29 -4.72 7.49 3.80
C ARG A 29 -3.26 7.09 3.58
N PHE A 30 -2.92 6.57 2.40
CA PHE A 30 -1.54 6.29 2.02
C PHE A 30 -0.64 7.53 2.14
N THR A 31 -1.10 8.65 1.62
CA THR A 31 -0.33 9.91 1.66
C THR A 31 -0.09 10.34 3.11
N ARG A 32 -1.15 10.36 3.92
CA ARG A 32 -1.12 10.83 5.30
C ARG A 32 -0.35 9.91 6.25
N GLU A 33 -0.55 8.60 6.15
CA GLU A 33 -0.03 7.63 7.13
C GLU A 33 1.30 7.01 6.69
N VAL A 34 1.54 6.87 5.38
CA VAL A 34 2.73 6.20 4.85
C VAL A 34 3.73 7.21 4.34
N MET A 35 3.34 8.05 3.38
CA MET A 35 4.28 8.98 2.74
C MET A 35 4.78 10.07 3.69
N MET A 36 3.94 10.57 4.60
CA MET A 36 4.36 11.57 5.58
C MET A 36 5.15 10.99 6.76
N SER A 37 5.31 9.67 6.85
CA SER A 37 6.04 9.07 7.97
C SER A 37 7.55 9.34 7.88
N GLU A 38 8.20 9.37 9.04
CA GLU A 38 9.65 9.58 9.16
C GLU A 38 10.47 8.49 8.46
N LEU A 39 9.90 7.29 8.28
CA LEU A 39 10.56 6.19 7.56
C LEU A 39 10.94 6.61 6.13
N PHE A 40 10.15 7.49 5.51
CA PHE A 40 10.43 8.00 4.18
C PHE A 40 11.38 9.21 4.15
N ASN A 41 11.83 9.73 5.30
CA ASN A 41 12.82 10.82 5.33
C ASN A 41 14.14 10.38 4.69
N VAL A 42 14.58 9.15 4.97
CA VAL A 42 15.84 8.62 4.43
C VAL A 42 15.83 8.59 2.90
N ILE A 43 14.71 8.16 2.29
CA ILE A 43 14.61 8.13 0.83
C ILE A 43 14.39 9.53 0.25
N ARG A 44 13.64 10.41 0.93
CA ARG A 44 13.49 11.83 0.55
C ARG A 44 14.82 12.57 0.50
N GLU A 45 15.67 12.40 1.51
CA GLU A 45 17.00 13.03 1.55
C GLU A 45 17.92 12.53 0.44
N LYS A 46 17.81 11.25 0.08
CA LYS A 46 18.67 10.63 -0.95
C LYS A 46 18.25 10.96 -2.38
N MET A 47 16.95 11.00 -2.68
CA MET A 47 16.47 11.15 -4.04
C MET A 47 15.78 12.50 -4.33
N GLY A 48 15.44 13.25 -3.27
CA GLY A 48 14.65 14.46 -3.36
C GLY A 48 13.14 14.19 -3.39
N SER A 49 12.36 15.07 -2.76
CA SER A 49 10.90 14.91 -2.63
C SER A 49 10.16 14.86 -3.98
N GLY A 50 10.62 15.62 -4.99
CA GLY A 50 10.00 15.63 -6.32
C GLY A 50 10.12 14.28 -7.02
N ASN A 51 11.33 13.70 -7.04
CA ASN A 51 11.57 12.40 -7.66
C ASN A 51 10.86 11.27 -6.92
N LEU A 52 10.86 11.30 -5.58
CA LEU A 52 10.11 10.33 -4.78
C LEU A 52 8.61 10.37 -5.10
N ASN A 53 8.03 11.57 -5.21
CA ASN A 53 6.62 11.73 -5.54
C ASN A 53 6.29 11.20 -6.94
N SER A 54 7.18 11.39 -7.92
CA SER A 54 7.00 10.80 -9.27
C SER A 54 7.06 9.27 -9.21
N LEU A 55 8.10 8.72 -8.57
CA LEU A 55 8.29 7.28 -8.42
C LEU A 55 7.06 6.63 -7.78
N VAL A 56 6.61 7.19 -6.65
CA VAL A 56 5.45 6.66 -5.93
C VAL A 56 4.17 6.76 -6.76
N LYS A 57 3.99 7.84 -7.54
CA LYS A 57 2.83 7.99 -8.42
C LYS A 57 2.84 6.97 -9.57
N GLU A 58 4.02 6.58 -10.06
CA GLU A 58 4.19 5.65 -11.17
C GLU A 58 4.10 4.19 -10.72
N GLU A 59 4.69 3.85 -9.57
CA GLU A 59 4.86 2.47 -9.14
C GLU A 59 3.87 2.03 -8.05
N VAL A 60 3.29 2.95 -7.26
CA VAL A 60 2.48 2.58 -6.09
C VAL A 60 0.99 2.81 -6.32
N PHE A 61 0.23 1.73 -6.21
CA PHE A 61 -1.21 1.70 -6.42
C PHE A 61 -1.91 1.36 -5.11
N ALA A 62 -2.36 2.38 -4.40
CA ALA A 62 -3.18 2.21 -3.19
C ALA A 62 -4.59 1.74 -3.60
N ILE A 63 -4.97 0.55 -3.14
CA ILE A 63 -6.27 -0.08 -3.43
C ILE A 63 -7.05 -0.22 -2.13
N SER A 64 -8.31 0.22 -2.12
CA SER A 64 -9.20 -0.03 -1.00
C SER A 64 -9.54 -1.51 -0.90
N GLY A 65 -9.32 -2.09 0.28
CA GLY A 65 -9.73 -3.46 0.56
C GLY A 65 -9.39 -3.93 1.98
N ASP A 66 -9.83 -5.13 2.31
CA ASP A 66 -9.65 -5.76 3.61
C ASP A 66 -9.53 -7.27 3.41
N ILE A 67 -8.47 -7.84 3.99
CA ILE A 67 -8.12 -9.27 3.88
C ILE A 67 -9.19 -10.20 4.44
N SER A 68 -10.09 -9.69 5.29
CA SER A 68 -11.14 -10.45 5.94
C SER A 68 -12.33 -10.74 5.02
N TYR A 69 -12.40 -10.09 3.86
CA TYR A 69 -13.47 -10.29 2.87
C TYR A 69 -12.99 -11.13 1.69
N GLU A 70 -13.95 -11.82 1.07
CA GLU A 70 -13.74 -12.46 -0.22
C GLU A 70 -13.18 -11.46 -1.24
N ASN A 71 -12.28 -11.93 -2.10
CA ASN A 71 -11.64 -11.09 -3.11
C ASN A 71 -10.93 -9.85 -2.52
N LEU A 72 -10.49 -9.92 -1.26
CA LEU A 72 -9.85 -8.83 -0.51
C LEU A 72 -10.75 -7.59 -0.37
N GLY A 73 -12.07 -7.74 -0.52
CA GLY A 73 -13.01 -6.62 -0.54
C GLY A 73 -12.96 -5.76 -1.81
N ILE A 74 -12.16 -6.15 -2.82
CA ILE A 74 -12.01 -5.41 -4.07
C ILE A 74 -13.21 -5.71 -4.97
N ARG A 75 -14.12 -4.76 -5.15
CA ARG A 75 -15.36 -4.97 -5.93
C ARG A 75 -15.14 -4.99 -7.44
N ASN A 76 -14.19 -4.22 -7.94
CA ASN A 76 -13.92 -4.09 -9.38
C ASN A 76 -13.27 -5.38 -9.93
N SER A 77 -14.05 -6.15 -10.71
CA SER A 77 -13.59 -7.43 -11.28
C SER A 77 -12.45 -7.28 -12.27
N LYS A 78 -12.46 -6.24 -13.10
CA LYS A 78 -11.39 -5.97 -14.07
C LYS A 78 -10.07 -5.69 -13.37
N LEU A 79 -10.09 -4.88 -12.31
CA LEU A 79 -8.91 -4.61 -11.49
C LEU A 79 -8.36 -5.90 -10.87
N ARG A 80 -9.23 -6.77 -10.35
CA ARG A 80 -8.80 -8.07 -9.81
C ARG A 80 -8.14 -8.92 -10.89
N GLU A 81 -8.74 -9.01 -12.07
CA GLU A 81 -8.18 -9.78 -13.18
C GLU A 81 -6.80 -9.24 -13.62
N GLU A 82 -6.64 -7.92 -13.70
CA GLU A 82 -5.34 -7.28 -13.96
C GLU A 82 -4.30 -7.65 -12.89
N MET A 83 -4.67 -7.50 -11.61
CA MET A 83 -3.80 -7.87 -10.48
C MET A 83 -3.40 -9.36 -10.54
N HIS A 84 -4.33 -10.27 -10.82
CA HIS A 84 -4.05 -11.70 -10.91
C HIS A 84 -3.07 -12.04 -12.04
N LYS A 85 -3.03 -11.26 -13.13
CA LYS A 85 -2.12 -11.47 -14.26
C LYS A 85 -0.74 -10.86 -14.03
N GLU A 86 -0.64 -9.78 -13.26
CA GLU A 86 0.59 -9.00 -13.10
C GLU A 86 1.33 -9.26 -11.78
N ILE A 87 0.68 -9.83 -10.76
CA ILE A 87 1.31 -10.07 -9.46
C ILE A 87 2.24 -11.28 -9.54
N ASP A 88 3.53 -11.01 -9.43
CA ASP A 88 4.56 -12.04 -9.29
C ASP A 88 4.76 -12.49 -7.83
N ILE A 89 4.55 -11.59 -6.87
CA ILE A 89 4.86 -11.80 -5.44
C ILE A 89 3.76 -11.20 -4.57
N ILE A 90 3.31 -11.97 -3.58
CA ILE A 90 2.38 -11.51 -2.53
C ILE A 90 3.13 -11.43 -1.20
N ILE A 91 3.09 -10.25 -0.57
CA ILE A 91 3.62 -10.02 0.78
C ILE A 91 2.44 -9.74 1.71
N ASN A 92 2.12 -10.69 2.59
CA ASN A 92 1.13 -10.47 3.65
C ASN A 92 1.81 -10.00 4.93
N SER A 93 1.73 -8.71 5.21
CA SER A 93 2.22 -8.09 6.45
C SER A 93 1.10 -7.39 7.22
N ALA A 94 -0.16 -7.56 6.80
CA ALA A 94 -1.31 -6.95 7.46
C ALA A 94 -1.59 -7.67 8.78
N ALA A 95 -1.70 -6.90 9.86
CA ALA A 95 -2.03 -7.40 11.18
C ALA A 95 -3.03 -6.45 11.86
N VAL A 96 -3.95 -7.00 12.65
CA VAL A 96 -4.77 -6.21 13.57
C VAL A 96 -3.91 -5.92 14.79
N THR A 97 -3.42 -4.69 14.92
CA THR A 97 -2.70 -4.23 16.11
C THR A 97 -3.67 -3.54 17.06
N ASN A 98 -4.72 -4.24 17.51
CA ASN A 98 -5.60 -3.75 18.55
C ASN A 98 -5.30 -4.51 19.84
N PHE A 99 -4.65 -3.86 20.81
CA PHE A 99 -4.21 -4.49 22.06
C PHE A 99 -5.35 -4.66 23.09
N TYR A 100 -6.59 -4.29 22.76
CA TYR A 100 -7.72 -4.27 23.70
C TYR A 100 -8.66 -5.50 23.66
N GLU A 101 -8.36 -6.54 22.88
CA GLU A 101 -9.27 -7.70 22.72
C GLU A 101 -9.32 -8.69 23.90
N ARG A 102 -8.74 -8.37 25.07
CA ARG A 102 -8.63 -9.32 26.21
C ARG A 102 -9.44 -9.03 27.47
N TYR A 103 -10.29 -8.02 27.49
CA TYR A 103 -11.21 -7.82 28.62
C TYR A 103 -12.58 -7.33 28.14
N ILE A 104 -13.47 -8.29 27.89
CA ILE A 104 -14.91 -8.07 27.91
C ILE A 104 -15.40 -8.92 29.09
N TYR A 105 -15.87 -8.26 30.16
CA TYR A 105 -16.60 -8.91 31.26
C TYR A 105 -18.01 -9.28 30.80
#